data_AF-A0A1G2ZU08-F1
#
_entry.id   AF-A0A1G2ZU08-F1
#
_cell.length_a   1.000
_cell.length_b   1.000
_cell.length_c   1.000
_cell.angle_alpha   90.00
_cell.angle_beta   90.00
_cell.angle_gamma   90.00
#
_symmetry.space_group_name_H-M   'P 1'
#
loop_
_entity.id
_entity.type
_entity.pdbx_description
1 polymer ?
#
loop_
_entity_poly.entity_id
_entity_poly.type
_entity_poly.pdbx_seq_one_letter_code
_entity_poly.pdbx_strand_id
1 'polypeptide(L)'
;MILDCYQCSACYFEDKEPSTRIDPATISQSQPRMDFRDVLVIFVCMELYDDRQELMQAAEEFGALSDLIGKRPIVLCPNVHLSIDRAPERQASWLIAELEKMLVAKGYDVHCLSFGYHKRYGMECNGNVGSVVGRRFYGTEEKQFLRLLTRLGVCPPDSLPDSMPAWAKSLTERRLKVLASRKETYRVAKQMLRDQLDAAGDSELWTCMLFEGERQPVDDYLSALYEIIEDYPDVKIHRAMNLSVSGFSNAARHLFRKYPEVIESGRLRIYNSQVSDIEFLLTRTAVLLAFPQIPKKAGSHAGEISFGIYCKNDDFSKNLIQWYRTFLVDSRFGWIRTESELNTVISELEEEQFQDRAEDLEREK
;
A
#
# COMPACT_ATOMS: atom_id res chain seq x y z
N MET A 1 -2.69 -9.55 6.40
CA MET A 1 -1.71 -10.65 6.43
C MET A 1 -1.09 -10.86 5.06
N ILE A 2 0.22 -11.09 5.01
CA ILE A 2 0.95 -11.36 3.76
C ILE A 2 1.68 -12.70 3.87
N LEU A 3 1.53 -13.52 2.83
CA LEU A 3 2.28 -14.76 2.64
C LEU A 3 3.09 -14.68 1.35
N ASP A 4 4.37 -15.05 1.42
CA ASP A 4 5.22 -15.25 0.26
C ASP A 4 5.71 -16.70 0.25
N CYS A 5 5.15 -17.49 -0.66
CA CYS A 5 5.28 -18.94 -0.66
C CYS A 5 6.27 -19.40 -1.74
N TYR A 6 7.18 -20.29 -1.36
CA TYR A 6 8.24 -20.83 -2.20
C TYR A 6 8.24 -22.36 -2.13
N GLN A 7 8.13 -23.01 -3.28
CA GLN A 7 8.36 -24.44 -3.39
C GLN A 7 9.87 -24.70 -3.50
N CYS A 8 10.45 -25.36 -2.50
CA CYS A 8 11.89 -25.57 -2.43
C CYS A 8 12.25 -27.06 -2.46
N SER A 9 13.21 -27.43 -3.32
CA SER A 9 13.84 -28.76 -3.30
C SER A 9 14.68 -28.93 -2.02
N ALA A 10 15.35 -27.86 -1.60
CA ALA A 10 16.12 -27.80 -0.36
C ALA A 10 16.13 -26.38 0.21
N CYS A 11 16.12 -26.26 1.54
CA CYS A 11 16.42 -25.00 2.21
C CYS A 11 17.03 -25.23 3.59
N TYR A 12 17.71 -24.22 4.11
CA TYR A 12 18.18 -24.22 5.49
C TYR A 12 17.97 -22.86 6.14
N PHE A 13 17.79 -22.85 7.46
CA PHE A 13 17.66 -21.66 8.28
C PHE A 13 18.49 -21.82 9.55
N GLU A 14 19.18 -20.77 9.95
CA GLU A 14 20.05 -20.75 11.13
C GLU A 14 19.88 -19.42 11.86
N ASP A 15 19.52 -19.48 13.14
CA ASP A 15 19.47 -18.29 13.99
C ASP A 15 20.86 -17.75 14.23
N LYS A 16 21.00 -16.42 14.15
CA LYS A 16 22.24 -15.70 14.45
C LYS A 16 22.07 -14.92 15.73
N GLU A 17 21.64 -13.68 15.60
CA GLU A 17 21.54 -12.75 16.71
C GLU A 17 20.05 -12.46 16.99
N PRO A 18 19.64 -12.40 18.26
CA PRO A 18 18.31 -11.93 18.60
C PRO A 18 18.15 -10.47 18.15
N SER A 19 16.96 -10.11 17.69
CA SER A 19 16.68 -8.75 17.28
C SER A 19 16.70 -7.80 18.47
N THR A 20 17.37 -6.67 18.31
CA THR A 20 17.39 -5.57 19.29
C THR A 20 16.19 -4.63 19.16
N ARG A 21 15.33 -4.83 18.15
CA ARG A 21 14.21 -3.93 17.79
C ARG A 21 12.86 -4.33 18.37
N ILE A 22 12.78 -5.44 19.09
CA ILE A 22 11.54 -5.95 19.69
C ILE A 22 11.76 -6.30 21.16
N ASP A 23 10.66 -6.35 21.92
CA ASP A 23 10.68 -6.78 23.32
C ASP A 23 11.32 -8.17 23.44
N PRO A 24 12.43 -8.34 24.20
CA PRO A 24 13.09 -9.63 24.40
C PRO A 24 12.16 -10.74 24.91
N ALA A 25 11.07 -10.39 25.61
CA ALA A 25 10.08 -11.34 26.08
C ALA A 25 9.24 -11.97 24.95
N THR A 26 9.26 -11.38 23.75
CA THR A 26 8.56 -11.89 22.55
C THR A 26 9.44 -12.74 21.66
N ILE A 27 10.75 -12.74 21.90
CA ILE A 27 11.71 -13.56 21.17
C ILE A 27 11.53 -15.00 21.61
N SER A 28 11.32 -15.89 20.64
CA SER A 28 11.16 -17.32 20.90
C SER A 28 12.50 -17.97 21.29
N GLN A 29 12.49 -19.25 21.66
CA GLN A 29 13.75 -19.96 21.89
C GLN A 29 14.55 -20.08 20.59
N SER A 30 15.86 -19.87 20.69
CA SER A 30 16.76 -20.03 19.55
C SER A 30 16.74 -21.48 19.05
N GLN A 31 16.72 -21.61 17.73
CA GLN A 31 16.82 -22.88 17.04
C GLN A 31 18.21 -23.01 16.40
N PRO A 32 18.82 -24.21 16.43
CA PRO A 32 20.04 -24.46 15.68
C PRO A 32 19.76 -24.40 14.17
N ARG A 33 20.79 -24.59 13.36
CA ARG A 33 20.58 -24.78 11.92
C ARG A 33 19.60 -25.93 11.67
N MET A 34 18.54 -25.62 10.92
CA MET A 34 17.53 -26.55 10.46
C MET A 34 17.63 -26.68 8.95
N ASP A 35 17.67 -27.92 8.44
CA ASP A 35 17.72 -28.24 7.01
C ASP A 35 16.45 -28.99 6.61
N PHE A 36 15.83 -28.57 5.50
CA PHE A 36 14.58 -29.12 4.98
C PHE A 36 14.71 -29.50 3.50
N ARG A 37 13.91 -30.46 3.05
CA ARG A 37 13.87 -30.95 1.66
C ARG A 37 12.45 -31.14 1.18
N ASP A 38 12.20 -30.81 -0.09
CA ASP A 38 10.89 -30.85 -0.76
C ASP A 38 9.77 -30.24 0.10
N VAL A 39 9.96 -28.97 0.46
CA VAL A 39 9.06 -28.23 1.35
C VAL A 39 8.41 -27.04 0.67
N LEU A 40 7.30 -26.59 1.24
CA LEU A 40 6.73 -25.28 0.96
C LEU A 40 7.20 -24.30 2.05
N VAL A 41 8.14 -23.44 1.72
CA VAL A 41 8.58 -22.35 2.60
C VAL A 41 7.62 -21.18 2.47
N ILE A 42 7.17 -20.63 3.58
CA ILE A 42 6.25 -19.49 3.60
C ILE A 42 6.82 -18.41 4.49
N PHE A 43 7.21 -17.30 3.89
CA PHE A 43 7.46 -16.09 4.66
C PHE A 43 6.11 -15.46 5.01
N VAL A 44 5.85 -15.29 6.30
CA VAL A 44 4.57 -14.77 6.82
C VAL A 44 4.79 -13.46 7.56
N CYS A 45 3.97 -12.46 7.23
CA CYS A 45 3.89 -11.21 7.96
C CYS A 45 2.45 -10.97 8.41
N MET A 46 2.28 -10.85 9.73
CA MET A 46 1.04 -10.41 10.35
C MET A 46 0.99 -8.88 10.35
N GLU A 47 -0.17 -8.33 10.04
CA GLU A 47 -0.46 -6.91 9.95
C GLU A 47 -1.42 -6.46 11.06
N LEU A 48 -1.44 -5.15 11.32
CA LEU A 48 -2.08 -4.50 12.47
C LEU A 48 -3.51 -5.00 12.77
N TYR A 49 -4.32 -5.19 11.74
CA TYR A 49 -5.73 -5.55 11.85
C TYR A 49 -6.03 -7.03 11.57
N ASP A 50 -4.99 -7.86 11.49
CA ASP A 50 -5.16 -9.29 11.32
C ASP A 50 -5.64 -9.94 12.61
N ASP A 51 -6.59 -10.86 12.47
CA ASP A 51 -7.10 -11.71 13.52
C ASP A 51 -7.36 -13.13 12.99
N ARG A 52 -8.15 -13.90 13.76
CA ARG A 52 -8.50 -15.28 13.43
C ARG A 52 -9.16 -15.43 12.06
N GLN A 53 -9.87 -14.41 11.55
CA GLN A 53 -10.50 -14.45 10.25
C GLN A 53 -9.47 -14.61 9.13
N GLU A 54 -8.41 -13.80 9.12
CA GLU A 54 -7.36 -13.88 8.11
C GLU A 54 -6.58 -15.20 8.23
N LEU A 55 -6.40 -15.73 9.45
CA LEU A 55 -5.80 -17.06 9.65
C LEU A 55 -6.64 -18.18 9.01
N MET A 56 -7.97 -18.13 9.15
CA MET A 56 -8.86 -19.10 8.51
C MET A 56 -8.79 -19.03 6.99
N GLN A 57 -8.80 -17.81 6.43
CA GLN A 57 -8.66 -17.60 4.98
C GLN A 57 -7.33 -18.14 4.46
N ALA A 58 -6.22 -17.91 5.16
CA ALA A 58 -4.94 -18.51 4.79
C ALA A 58 -4.97 -20.03 4.89
N ALA A 59 -5.52 -20.59 5.96
CA ALA A 59 -5.63 -22.04 6.14
C ALA A 59 -6.48 -22.71 5.04
N GLU A 60 -7.46 -22.01 4.48
CA GLU A 60 -8.22 -22.43 3.29
C GLU A 60 -7.39 -22.32 2.01
N GLU A 61 -6.68 -21.20 1.82
CA GLU A 61 -5.78 -21.01 0.66
C GLU A 61 -4.66 -22.06 0.62
N PHE A 62 -4.14 -22.50 1.77
CA PHE A 62 -3.19 -23.61 1.84
C PHE A 62 -3.79 -24.93 1.36
N GLY A 63 -5.09 -25.14 1.59
CA GLY A 63 -5.86 -26.23 0.98
C GLY A 63 -5.76 -26.20 -0.53
N ALA A 64 -6.20 -25.09 -1.12
CA ALA A 64 -6.19 -24.89 -2.57
C ALA A 64 -4.78 -24.97 -3.18
N LEU A 65 -3.78 -24.39 -2.52
CA LEU A 65 -2.40 -24.46 -2.96
C LEU A 65 -1.88 -25.90 -2.90
N SER A 66 -2.12 -26.61 -1.80
CA SER A 66 -1.72 -28.01 -1.64
C SER A 66 -2.36 -28.93 -2.69
N ASP A 67 -3.60 -28.66 -3.10
CA ASP A 67 -4.26 -29.41 -4.18
C ASP A 67 -3.60 -29.15 -5.54
N LEU A 68 -3.15 -27.92 -5.78
CA LEU A 68 -2.50 -27.53 -7.03
C LEU A 68 -1.07 -28.07 -7.16
N ILE A 69 -0.26 -27.92 -6.11
CA ILE A 69 1.17 -28.25 -6.16
C ILE A 69 1.50 -29.61 -5.54
N GLY A 70 0.56 -30.24 -4.84
CA GLY A 70 0.77 -31.44 -4.05
C GLY A 70 1.18 -31.14 -2.61
N LYS A 71 0.75 -32.02 -1.69
CA LYS A 71 1.01 -31.89 -0.24
C LYS A 71 2.50 -32.03 0.06
N ARG A 72 3.06 -31.04 0.74
CA ARG A 72 4.46 -30.99 1.21
C ARG A 72 4.51 -30.54 2.67
N PRO A 73 5.58 -30.86 3.42
CA PRO A 73 5.84 -30.20 4.68
C PRO A 73 5.95 -28.69 4.49
N ILE A 74 5.46 -27.96 5.46
CA ILE A 74 5.37 -26.50 5.46
C ILE A 74 6.42 -25.95 6.41
N VAL A 75 7.20 -24.95 5.96
CA VAL A 75 8.09 -24.18 6.82
C VAL A 75 7.54 -22.77 6.96
N LEU A 76 6.98 -22.43 8.12
CA LEU A 76 6.52 -21.07 8.43
C LEU A 76 7.71 -20.23 8.90
N CYS A 77 8.00 -19.16 8.17
CA CYS A 77 9.09 -18.24 8.45
C CYS A 77 8.53 -16.85 8.79
N PRO A 78 8.54 -16.43 10.07
CA PRO A 78 8.18 -15.07 10.44
C PRO A 78 9.05 -14.04 9.71
N ASN A 79 8.44 -13.13 8.94
CA ASN A 79 9.17 -12.11 8.19
C ASN A 79 8.42 -10.78 8.21
N VAL A 80 8.85 -9.91 9.12
CA VAL A 80 8.26 -8.60 9.34
C VAL A 80 8.43 -7.63 8.17
N HIS A 81 9.39 -7.88 7.26
CA HIS A 81 9.74 -6.95 6.17
C HIS A 81 8.81 -7.02 4.95
N LEU A 82 7.77 -7.87 5.01
CA LEU A 82 6.78 -7.95 3.94
C LEU A 82 5.73 -6.81 3.99
N SER A 83 5.56 -6.17 5.15
CA SER A 83 4.59 -5.07 5.33
C SER A 83 5.16 -3.92 6.15
N ILE A 84 4.68 -2.72 5.83
CA ILE A 84 4.87 -1.51 6.65
C ILE A 84 3.79 -1.41 7.75
N ASP A 85 2.61 -2.02 7.55
CA ASP A 85 1.52 -2.07 8.54
C ASP A 85 1.63 -3.31 9.44
N ARG A 86 2.85 -3.73 9.76
CA ARG A 86 3.10 -4.92 10.57
C ARG A 86 2.35 -4.88 11.91
N ALA A 87 1.86 -6.03 12.35
CA ALA A 87 1.28 -6.17 13.67
C ALA A 87 2.33 -5.93 14.75
N PRO A 88 1.93 -5.41 15.93
CA PRO A 88 2.76 -5.42 17.13
C PRO A 88 3.32 -6.83 17.40
N GLU A 89 4.55 -6.91 17.90
CA GLU A 89 5.32 -8.15 18.01
C GLU A 89 4.61 -9.25 18.81
N ARG A 90 3.90 -8.89 19.88
CA ARG A 90 3.11 -9.84 20.70
C ARG A 90 1.95 -10.42 19.92
N GLN A 91 1.24 -9.60 19.17
CA GLN A 91 0.13 -10.03 18.31
C GLN A 91 0.65 -10.90 17.16
N ALA A 92 1.73 -10.48 16.50
CA ALA A 92 2.33 -11.22 15.40
C ALA A 92 2.78 -12.63 15.84
N SER A 93 3.52 -12.72 16.93
CA SER A 93 4.00 -14.00 17.49
C SER A 93 2.83 -14.93 17.85
N TRP A 94 1.79 -14.38 18.50
CA TRP A 94 0.59 -15.15 18.83
C TRP A 94 -0.17 -15.65 17.59
N LEU A 95 -0.41 -14.78 16.60
CA LEU A 95 -1.13 -15.14 15.37
C LEU A 95 -0.39 -16.20 14.56
N ILE A 96 0.94 -16.13 14.49
CA ILE A 96 1.75 -17.14 13.79
C ILE A 96 1.64 -18.50 14.48
N ALA A 97 1.68 -18.53 15.82
CA ALA A 97 1.48 -19.78 16.57
C ALA A 97 0.06 -20.35 16.40
N GLU A 98 -0.95 -19.50 16.30
CA GLU A 98 -2.32 -19.96 16.01
C GLU A 98 -2.45 -20.49 14.57
N LEU A 99 -1.78 -19.86 13.59
CA LEU A 99 -1.75 -20.36 12.22
C LEU A 99 -1.12 -21.75 12.14
N GLU A 100 0.02 -21.96 12.80
CA GLU A 100 0.67 -23.26 12.92
C GLU A 100 -0.30 -24.33 13.43
N LYS A 101 -0.98 -24.06 14.57
CA LYS A 101 -1.97 -24.98 15.13
C LYS A 101 -3.11 -25.29 14.18
N MET A 102 -3.62 -24.29 13.46
CA MET A 102 -4.69 -24.48 12.47
C MET A 102 -4.26 -25.40 11.32
N LEU A 103 -3.04 -25.24 10.83
CA LEU A 103 -2.50 -26.06 9.74
C LEU A 103 -2.22 -27.49 10.21
N VAL A 104 -1.64 -27.68 11.40
CA VAL A 104 -1.45 -29.00 12.00
C VAL A 104 -2.81 -29.70 12.20
N ALA A 105 -3.83 -29.00 12.68
CA ALA A 105 -5.18 -29.55 12.85
C ALA A 105 -5.83 -29.96 11.52
N LYS A 106 -5.47 -29.31 10.40
CA LYS A 106 -5.86 -29.71 9.04
C LYS A 106 -5.00 -30.84 8.47
N GLY A 107 -4.04 -31.35 9.24
CA GLY A 107 -3.21 -32.50 8.90
C GLY A 107 -1.98 -32.18 8.07
N TYR A 108 -1.53 -30.91 8.04
CA TYR A 108 -0.24 -30.56 7.45
C TYR A 108 0.90 -30.87 8.42
N ASP A 109 2.05 -31.24 7.86
CA ASP A 109 3.32 -31.28 8.59
C ASP A 109 3.91 -29.86 8.55
N VAL A 110 4.07 -29.22 9.71
CA VAL A 110 4.39 -27.80 9.82
C VAL A 110 5.57 -27.61 10.76
N HIS A 111 6.56 -26.85 10.29
CA HIS A 111 7.69 -26.40 11.08
C HIS A 111 7.66 -24.87 11.17
N CYS A 112 7.37 -24.34 12.35
CA CYS A 112 7.52 -22.91 12.61
C CYS A 112 8.96 -22.57 13.02
N LEU A 113 9.60 -21.68 12.27
CA LEU A 113 10.91 -21.14 12.62
C LEU A 113 10.79 -20.14 13.77
N SER A 114 11.87 -19.98 14.53
CA SER A 114 11.92 -19.07 15.68
C SER A 114 11.59 -17.62 15.27
N PHE A 115 10.78 -16.96 16.09
CA PHE A 115 10.43 -15.55 15.98
C PHE A 115 11.51 -14.68 16.65
N GLY A 116 11.84 -13.55 16.00
CA GLY A 116 12.66 -12.49 16.63
C GLY A 116 14.16 -12.60 16.45
N TYR A 117 14.66 -13.40 15.51
CA TYR A 117 16.09 -13.54 15.22
C TYR A 117 16.45 -13.04 13.82
N HIS A 118 17.64 -12.47 13.69
CA HIS A 118 18.33 -12.41 12.41
C HIS A 118 18.68 -13.84 12.00
N LYS A 119 18.30 -14.24 10.78
CA LYS A 119 18.54 -15.59 10.27
C LYS A 119 19.46 -15.57 9.08
N ARG A 120 20.42 -16.49 9.07
CA ARG A 120 21.11 -16.89 7.84
C ARG A 120 20.29 -18.02 7.22
N TYR A 121 20.01 -17.92 5.93
CA TYR A 121 19.26 -18.95 5.23
C TYR A 121 19.73 -19.12 3.79
N GLY A 122 19.40 -20.27 3.21
CA GLY A 122 19.58 -20.54 1.79
C GLY A 122 18.43 -21.41 1.29
N MET A 123 18.00 -21.17 0.07
CA MET A 123 16.84 -21.83 -0.54
C MET A 123 17.16 -22.18 -1.99
N GLU A 124 16.79 -23.38 -2.39
CA GLU A 124 16.80 -23.84 -3.78
C GLU A 124 15.35 -24.02 -4.22
N CYS A 125 14.85 -23.07 -5.00
CA CYS A 125 13.47 -23.07 -5.47
C CYS A 125 13.33 -23.94 -6.72
N ASN A 126 12.23 -24.70 -6.81
CA ASN A 126 11.92 -25.44 -8.03
C ASN A 126 11.66 -24.42 -9.16
N GLY A 127 12.22 -24.59 -10.35
CA GLY A 127 12.20 -23.54 -11.40
C GLY A 127 10.89 -23.40 -12.19
N ASN A 128 9.77 -23.98 -11.74
CA ASN A 128 8.49 -23.93 -12.48
C ASN A 128 7.71 -22.63 -12.18
N VAL A 129 6.76 -22.29 -13.05
CA VAL A 129 5.98 -21.03 -12.99
C VAL A 129 5.11 -20.93 -11.71
N GLY A 130 4.80 -22.06 -11.07
CA GLY A 130 4.01 -22.14 -9.84
C GLY A 130 4.83 -22.24 -8.55
N SER A 131 6.16 -22.22 -8.64
CA SER A 131 7.03 -22.41 -7.48
C SER A 131 7.14 -21.20 -6.57
N VAL A 132 6.68 -20.03 -7.01
CA VAL A 132 6.65 -18.81 -6.21
C VAL A 132 5.25 -18.23 -6.28
N VAL A 133 4.59 -18.13 -5.14
CA VAL A 133 3.20 -17.68 -5.04
C VAL A 133 3.07 -16.70 -3.88
N GLY A 134 2.75 -15.44 -4.21
CA GLY A 134 2.38 -14.44 -3.20
C GLY A 134 0.88 -14.47 -2.92
N ARG A 135 0.50 -14.32 -1.64
CA ARG A 135 -0.88 -14.16 -1.19
C ARG A 135 -1.00 -13.03 -0.17
N ARG A 136 -2.13 -12.33 -0.22
CA ARG A 136 -2.46 -11.26 0.72
C ARG A 136 -3.91 -11.40 1.16
N PHE A 137 -4.13 -11.23 2.45
CA PHE A 137 -5.43 -11.29 3.10
C PHE A 137 -5.65 -9.95 3.78
N TYR A 138 -6.69 -9.25 3.36
CA TYR A 138 -6.92 -7.86 3.76
C TYR A 138 -8.06 -7.71 4.78
N GLY A 139 -8.77 -8.80 5.07
CA GLY A 139 -9.90 -8.80 5.98
C GLY A 139 -11.15 -8.15 5.40
N THR A 140 -12.02 -7.65 6.28
CA THR A 140 -13.28 -6.99 5.87
C THR A 140 -13.04 -5.60 5.30
N GLU A 141 -14.07 -5.03 4.67
CA GLU A 141 -14.00 -3.65 4.14
C GLU A 141 -13.78 -2.63 5.27
N GLU A 142 -14.33 -2.88 6.46
CA GLU A 142 -14.15 -2.03 7.65
C GLU A 142 -12.71 -2.05 8.15
N LYS A 143 -12.06 -3.22 8.20
CA LYS A 143 -10.63 -3.32 8.58
C LYS A 143 -9.73 -2.59 7.59
N GLN A 144 -10.05 -2.73 6.31
CA GLN A 144 -9.33 -2.04 5.24
C GLN A 144 -9.50 -0.52 5.32
N PHE A 145 -10.72 -0.06 5.59
CA PHE A 145 -10.98 1.36 5.79
C PHE A 145 -10.35 1.91 7.06
N LEU A 146 -10.38 1.16 8.17
CA LEU A 146 -9.69 1.53 9.40
C LEU A 146 -8.17 1.67 9.18
N ARG A 147 -7.57 0.76 8.42
CA ARG A 147 -6.15 0.85 8.04
C ARG A 147 -5.81 2.15 7.32
N LEU A 148 -6.68 2.58 6.42
CA LEU A 148 -6.54 3.89 5.79
C LEU A 148 -6.58 5.02 6.83
N LEU A 149 -7.59 5.02 7.71
CA LEU A 149 -7.74 6.07 8.72
C LEU A 149 -6.54 6.15 9.65
N THR A 150 -5.91 5.01 9.95
CA THR A 150 -4.67 4.98 10.75
C THR A 150 -3.48 5.56 10.02
N ARG A 151 -3.28 5.22 8.74
CA ARG A 151 -2.20 5.81 7.93
C ARG A 151 -2.35 7.32 7.78
N LEU A 152 -3.58 7.81 7.76
CA LEU A 152 -3.90 9.24 7.72
C LEU A 152 -3.77 9.95 9.09
N GLY A 153 -3.44 9.22 10.17
CA GLY A 153 -3.39 9.76 11.52
C GLY A 153 -4.76 10.13 12.11
N VAL A 154 -5.86 9.71 11.46
CA VAL A 154 -7.24 9.95 11.91
C VAL A 154 -7.60 9.02 13.05
N CYS A 155 -7.16 7.76 12.99
CA CYS A 155 -7.37 6.76 14.02
C CYS A 155 -6.04 6.27 14.59
N PRO A 156 -5.90 6.14 15.92
CA PRO A 156 -4.74 5.45 16.52
C PRO A 156 -4.56 4.01 15.98
N PRO A 157 -3.34 3.45 15.94
CA PRO A 157 -3.09 2.08 15.48
C PRO A 157 -3.79 0.97 16.29
N ASP A 158 -4.11 1.23 17.55
CA ASP A 158 -4.84 0.33 18.45
C ASP A 158 -6.37 0.47 18.33
N SER A 159 -6.85 1.27 17.38
CA SER A 159 -8.28 1.41 17.09
C SER A 159 -8.88 0.08 16.64
N LEU A 160 -10.15 -0.14 16.98
CA LEU A 160 -10.95 -1.25 16.49
C LEU A 160 -11.93 -0.75 15.41
N PRO A 161 -12.43 -1.61 14.52
CA PRO A 161 -13.42 -1.21 13.52
C PRO A 161 -14.62 -0.48 14.14
N ASP A 162 -15.07 -0.92 15.31
CA ASP A 162 -16.21 -0.31 16.03
C ASP A 162 -15.90 1.06 16.63
N SER A 163 -14.63 1.38 16.85
CA SER A 163 -14.17 2.67 17.40
C SER A 163 -13.90 3.72 16.33
N MET A 164 -14.11 3.41 15.05
CA MET A 164 -14.04 4.42 13.99
C MET A 164 -15.03 5.57 14.28
N PRO A 165 -14.67 6.82 13.92
CA PRO A 165 -15.55 7.98 14.09
C PRO A 165 -16.94 7.73 13.49
N ALA A 166 -17.98 8.33 14.08
CA ALA A 166 -19.36 8.09 13.63
C ALA A 166 -19.58 8.38 12.12
N TRP A 167 -18.89 9.39 11.58
CA TRP A 167 -18.93 9.69 10.16
C TRP A 167 -18.34 8.58 9.28
N ALA A 168 -17.36 7.82 9.79
CA ALA A 168 -16.72 6.72 9.07
C ALA A 168 -17.69 5.54 8.89
N LYS A 169 -18.56 5.28 9.88
CA LYS A 169 -19.62 4.26 9.77
C LYS A 169 -20.61 4.59 8.65
N SER A 170 -20.96 5.86 8.50
CA SER A 170 -21.81 6.30 7.37
C SER A 170 -21.15 6.08 6.00
N LEU A 171 -19.83 5.95 5.91
CA LEU A 171 -19.10 5.68 4.67
C LEU A 171 -19.02 4.20 4.35
N THR A 172 -18.76 3.36 5.34
CA THR A 172 -18.82 1.88 5.19
C THR A 172 -20.24 1.45 4.80
N GLU A 173 -21.26 2.03 5.43
CA GLU A 173 -22.67 1.74 5.14
C GLU A 173 -23.15 2.24 3.77
N ARG A 174 -22.59 3.36 3.28
CA ARG A 174 -22.91 3.92 1.95
C ARG A 174 -22.15 3.24 0.80
N ARG A 175 -21.58 2.06 1.09
CA ARG A 175 -20.88 1.13 0.20
C ARG A 175 -19.50 1.66 -0.20
N LEU A 176 -18.52 1.31 0.62
CA LEU A 176 -17.18 1.08 0.11
C LEU A 176 -17.29 0.10 -1.06
N LYS A 177 -16.63 0.42 -2.17
CA LYS A 177 -16.48 -0.55 -3.24
C LYS A 177 -15.03 -0.95 -3.31
N VAL A 178 -14.73 -2.19 -2.91
CA VAL A 178 -13.46 -2.81 -3.27
C VAL A 178 -13.44 -2.99 -4.79
N LEU A 179 -12.51 -2.33 -5.46
CA LEU A 179 -12.33 -2.45 -6.90
C LEU A 179 -11.39 -3.62 -7.16
N ALA A 180 -11.83 -4.53 -8.04
CA ALA A 180 -11.15 -5.82 -8.22
C ALA A 180 -9.95 -5.74 -9.20
N SER A 181 -9.75 -4.61 -9.88
CA SER A 181 -8.68 -4.47 -10.87
C SER A 181 -8.31 -3.00 -11.15
N ARG A 182 -7.06 -2.77 -11.60
CA ARG A 182 -6.55 -1.47 -12.04
C ARG A 182 -7.46 -0.78 -13.06
N LYS A 183 -7.92 -1.56 -14.05
CA LYS A 183 -8.82 -1.09 -15.10
C LYS A 183 -10.14 -0.55 -14.55
N GLU A 184 -10.67 -1.20 -13.51
CA GLU A 184 -11.87 -0.72 -12.83
C GLU A 184 -11.59 0.55 -12.03
N THR A 185 -10.46 0.61 -11.33
CA THR A 185 -9.97 1.81 -10.64
C THR A 185 -9.85 3.00 -11.58
N TYR A 186 -9.21 2.83 -12.73
CA TYR A 186 -9.08 3.89 -13.74
C TYR A 186 -10.41 4.31 -14.33
N ARG A 187 -11.32 3.37 -14.61
CA ARG A 187 -12.65 3.72 -15.13
C ARG A 187 -13.44 4.57 -14.13
N VAL A 188 -13.40 4.19 -12.85
CA VAL A 188 -14.04 4.95 -11.77
C VAL A 188 -13.37 6.31 -11.62
N ALA A 189 -12.04 6.37 -11.67
CA ALA A 189 -11.27 7.60 -11.63
C ALA A 189 -11.65 8.59 -12.76
N LYS A 190 -11.73 8.11 -14.01
CA LYS A 190 -12.14 8.93 -15.16
C LYS A 190 -13.56 9.46 -15.01
N GLN A 191 -14.50 8.60 -14.56
CA GLN A 191 -15.88 9.03 -14.33
C GLN A 191 -15.93 10.12 -13.25
N MET A 192 -15.15 9.98 -12.19
CA MET A 192 -15.11 10.96 -11.12
C MET A 192 -14.57 12.31 -11.56
N LEU A 193 -13.61 12.37 -12.48
CA LEU A 193 -13.16 13.66 -13.05
C LEU A 193 -14.31 14.40 -13.72
N ARG A 194 -15.17 13.69 -14.46
CA ARG A 194 -16.36 14.27 -15.09
C ARG A 194 -17.38 14.70 -14.05
N ASP A 195 -17.65 13.85 -13.07
CA ASP A 195 -18.58 14.18 -11.98
C ASP A 195 -18.11 15.41 -11.17
N GLN A 196 -16.79 15.64 -11.05
CA GLN A 196 -16.23 16.85 -10.42
C GLN A 196 -16.54 18.10 -11.22
N LEU A 197 -16.27 18.08 -12.53
CA LEU A 197 -16.53 19.20 -13.41
C LEU A 197 -18.02 19.56 -13.39
N ASP A 198 -18.87 18.55 -13.58
CA ASP A 198 -20.33 18.71 -13.53
C ASP A 198 -20.76 19.33 -12.18
N ALA A 199 -20.23 18.83 -11.06
CA ALA A 199 -20.59 19.32 -9.72
C ALA A 199 -20.01 20.71 -9.40
N ALA A 200 -18.92 21.10 -10.04
CA ALA A 200 -18.29 22.41 -9.90
C ALA A 200 -18.80 23.43 -10.92
N GLY A 201 -19.76 23.07 -11.78
CA GLY A 201 -20.23 23.90 -12.89
C GLY A 201 -19.08 24.30 -13.80
N ASP A 202 -18.20 23.34 -14.11
CA ASP A 202 -17.03 23.47 -14.98
C ASP A 202 -15.95 24.46 -14.50
N SER A 203 -16.02 24.89 -13.24
CA SER A 203 -15.14 25.95 -12.71
C SER A 203 -13.88 25.45 -12.00
N GLU A 204 -13.93 24.29 -11.34
CA GLU A 204 -12.82 23.77 -10.53
C GLU A 204 -12.74 22.24 -10.55
N LEU A 205 -11.52 21.70 -10.49
CA LEU A 205 -11.20 20.28 -10.45
C LEU A 205 -10.15 20.00 -9.37
N TRP A 206 -10.34 19.00 -8.52
CA TRP A 206 -9.43 18.64 -7.43
C TRP A 206 -8.97 17.17 -7.56
N THR A 207 -7.68 16.98 -7.77
CA THR A 207 -7.10 15.66 -8.03
C THR A 207 -5.81 15.42 -7.25
N CYS A 208 -5.63 14.18 -6.80
CA CYS A 208 -4.33 13.62 -6.45
C CYS A 208 -4.09 12.41 -7.35
N MET A 209 -2.87 12.23 -7.83
CA MET A 209 -2.46 10.96 -8.44
C MET A 209 -1.41 10.32 -7.56
N LEU A 210 -1.56 9.01 -7.34
CA LEU A 210 -0.42 8.10 -7.36
C LEU A 210 -0.57 7.24 -8.62
N PHE A 211 -0.85 5.95 -8.68
CA PHE A 211 -0.67 5.10 -9.88
C PHE A 211 0.82 4.95 -10.22
N GLU A 212 1.53 4.23 -9.35
CA GLU A 212 2.85 3.71 -9.70
C GLU A 212 2.73 2.63 -10.79
N GLY A 213 3.54 2.76 -11.84
CA GLY A 213 3.95 1.61 -12.66
C GLY A 213 3.24 1.43 -14.00
N GLU A 214 3.07 2.50 -14.78
CA GLU A 214 2.78 2.36 -16.21
C GLU A 214 3.98 2.72 -17.08
N ARG A 215 4.32 1.80 -17.99
CA ARG A 215 5.22 2.07 -19.11
C ARG A 215 4.60 3.03 -20.13
N GLN A 216 3.29 3.30 -20.06
CA GLN A 216 2.55 4.20 -20.95
C GLN A 216 1.43 4.97 -20.23
N PRO A 217 1.74 6.03 -19.46
CA PRO A 217 0.76 6.89 -18.77
C PRO A 217 -0.19 7.66 -19.69
N VAL A 218 -0.03 7.52 -21.01
CA VAL A 218 -0.53 8.46 -22.04
C VAL A 218 -1.91 8.08 -22.56
N ASP A 219 -2.44 6.89 -22.26
CA ASP A 219 -3.73 6.41 -22.80
C ASP A 219 -4.84 6.25 -21.75
N ASP A 220 -4.59 6.56 -20.47
CA ASP A 220 -5.58 6.37 -19.42
C ASP A 220 -6.07 7.64 -18.70
N TYR A 221 -5.47 7.98 -17.57
CA TYR A 221 -5.98 9.04 -16.70
C TYR A 221 -5.45 10.44 -17.07
N LEU A 222 -4.18 10.53 -17.46
CA LEU A 222 -3.58 11.80 -17.87
C LEU A 222 -4.21 12.35 -19.15
N SER A 223 -4.59 11.50 -20.09
CA SER A 223 -5.30 11.88 -21.32
C SER A 223 -6.63 12.54 -21.00
N ALA A 224 -7.40 11.98 -20.06
CA ALA A 224 -8.65 12.60 -19.61
C ALA A 224 -8.41 13.96 -18.94
N LEU A 225 -7.34 14.10 -18.15
CA LEU A 225 -6.97 15.41 -17.61
C LEU A 225 -6.56 16.40 -18.72
N TYR A 226 -5.88 15.93 -19.76
CA TYR A 226 -5.47 16.74 -20.91
C TYR A 226 -6.69 17.23 -21.70
N GLU A 227 -7.62 16.33 -22.02
CA GLU A 227 -8.91 16.68 -22.62
C GLU A 227 -9.61 17.76 -21.80
N ILE A 228 -9.65 17.63 -20.47
CA ILE A 228 -10.27 18.64 -19.60
C ILE A 228 -9.55 20.00 -19.66
N ILE A 229 -8.22 20.01 -19.65
CA ILE A 229 -7.42 21.25 -19.74
C ILE A 229 -7.69 21.97 -21.06
N GLU A 230 -7.95 21.23 -22.13
CA GLU A 230 -8.14 21.71 -23.49
C GLU A 230 -9.60 22.13 -23.76
N ASP A 231 -10.57 21.31 -23.34
CA ASP A 231 -12.00 21.52 -23.56
C ASP A 231 -12.60 22.59 -22.64
N TYR A 232 -12.02 22.79 -21.44
CA TYR A 232 -12.49 23.75 -20.45
C TYR A 232 -11.41 24.81 -20.18
N PRO A 233 -11.30 25.87 -20.99
CA PRO A 233 -10.23 26.86 -20.89
C PRO A 233 -10.26 27.67 -19.58
N ASP A 234 -11.42 27.72 -18.90
CA ASP A 234 -11.60 28.48 -17.65
C ASP A 234 -11.48 27.62 -16.38
N VAL A 235 -11.40 26.27 -16.51
CA VAL A 235 -11.37 25.39 -15.34
C VAL A 235 -10.08 25.54 -14.55
N LYS A 236 -10.18 25.69 -13.23
CA LYS A 236 -9.02 25.65 -12.33
C LYS A 236 -8.79 24.24 -11.81
N ILE A 237 -7.58 23.74 -11.99
CA ILE A 237 -7.19 22.38 -11.63
C ILE A 237 -6.21 22.44 -10.46
N HIS A 238 -6.55 21.77 -9.36
CA HIS A 238 -5.71 21.58 -8.20
C HIS A 238 -5.19 20.14 -8.20
N ARG A 239 -3.88 19.98 -8.31
CA ARG A 239 -3.23 18.67 -8.45
C ARG A 239 -2.14 18.46 -7.39
N ALA A 240 -2.27 17.44 -6.55
CA ALA A 240 -1.17 16.99 -5.70
C ALA A 240 -0.43 15.82 -6.33
N MET A 241 0.88 15.83 -6.17
CA MET A 241 1.80 14.78 -6.63
C MET A 241 2.79 14.50 -5.50
N ASN A 242 3.03 13.23 -5.20
CA ASN A 242 4.14 12.87 -4.33
C ASN A 242 5.43 12.81 -5.16
N LEU A 243 6.25 13.85 -5.06
CA LEU A 243 7.47 13.96 -5.85
C LEU A 243 8.61 13.06 -5.35
N SER A 244 8.48 12.45 -4.16
CA SER A 244 9.46 11.49 -3.65
C SER A 244 9.44 10.16 -4.43
N VAL A 245 8.45 9.94 -5.28
CA VAL A 245 8.33 8.76 -6.15
C VAL A 245 8.92 9.08 -7.52
N SER A 246 9.91 8.28 -7.94
CA SER A 246 10.70 8.51 -9.17
C SER A 246 9.88 8.59 -10.48
N GLY A 247 8.65 8.04 -10.51
CA GLY A 247 7.72 8.18 -11.63
C GLY A 247 6.99 9.53 -11.68
N PHE A 248 6.68 10.12 -10.54
CA PHE A 248 5.87 11.35 -10.46
C PHE A 248 6.68 12.61 -10.69
N SER A 249 7.97 12.62 -10.36
CA SER A 249 8.87 13.71 -10.74
C SER A 249 8.92 13.90 -12.26
N ASN A 250 8.95 12.80 -13.02
CA ASN A 250 8.93 12.85 -14.50
C ASN A 250 7.56 13.28 -15.05
N ALA A 251 6.47 12.79 -14.48
CA ALA A 251 5.13 13.23 -14.86
C ALA A 251 4.91 14.73 -14.57
N ALA A 252 5.42 15.23 -13.44
CA ALA A 252 5.38 16.64 -13.10
C ALA A 252 6.17 17.47 -14.13
N ARG A 253 7.41 17.08 -14.45
CA ARG A 253 8.21 17.74 -15.49
C ARG A 253 7.50 17.75 -16.85
N HIS A 254 6.81 16.67 -17.21
CA HIS A 254 6.03 16.63 -18.45
C HIS A 254 4.88 17.64 -18.46
N LEU A 255 4.14 17.80 -17.35
CA LEU A 255 3.09 18.80 -17.23
C LEU A 255 3.64 20.23 -17.38
N PHE A 256 4.78 20.53 -16.76
CA PHE A 256 5.46 21.84 -16.89
C PHE A 256 5.86 22.14 -18.34
N ARG A 257 6.33 21.13 -19.08
CA ARG A 257 6.71 21.29 -20.50
C ARG A 257 5.51 21.42 -21.42
N LYS A 258 4.43 20.68 -21.15
CA LYS A 258 3.24 20.64 -22.02
C LYS A 258 2.32 21.85 -21.79
N TYR A 259 2.18 22.31 -20.54
CA TYR A 259 1.24 23.35 -20.16
C TYR A 259 1.87 24.48 -19.32
N PRO A 260 2.98 25.10 -19.78
CA PRO A 260 3.68 26.12 -19.01
C PRO A 260 2.78 27.33 -18.70
N GLU A 261 2.06 27.84 -19.70
CA GLU A 261 1.18 29.03 -19.55
C GLU A 261 -0.03 28.76 -18.63
N VAL A 262 -0.53 27.53 -18.63
CA VAL A 262 -1.64 27.09 -17.77
C VAL A 262 -1.20 27.02 -16.31
N ILE A 263 0.05 26.59 -16.08
CA ILE A 263 0.63 26.56 -14.74
C ILE A 263 0.96 27.99 -14.32
N GLU A 264 1.64 28.79 -15.13
CA GLU A 264 2.00 30.18 -14.79
C GLU A 264 0.77 31.05 -14.46
N SER A 265 -0.33 30.89 -15.22
CA SER A 265 -1.60 31.58 -14.95
C SER A 265 -2.31 31.11 -13.67
N GLY A 266 -1.84 30.02 -13.05
CA GLY A 266 -2.45 29.40 -11.89
C GLY A 266 -3.75 28.67 -12.16
N ARG A 267 -4.01 28.40 -13.45
CA ARG A 267 -5.11 27.56 -13.91
C ARG A 267 -4.84 26.09 -13.58
N LEU A 268 -3.59 25.62 -13.68
CA LEU A 268 -3.16 24.32 -13.14
C LEU A 268 -2.19 24.54 -11.97
N ARG A 269 -2.59 24.13 -10.77
CA ARG A 269 -1.78 24.23 -9.56
C ARG A 269 -1.25 22.87 -9.16
N ILE A 270 0.07 22.74 -9.08
CA ILE A 270 0.76 21.50 -8.70
C ILE A 270 1.30 21.64 -7.28
N TYR A 271 0.93 20.71 -6.41
CA TYR A 271 1.32 20.67 -5.00
C TYR A 271 2.16 19.42 -4.73
N ASN A 272 3.15 19.52 -3.84
CA ASN A 272 3.86 18.35 -3.33
C ASN A 272 3.08 17.67 -2.19
N SER A 273 3.13 16.35 -2.10
CA SER A 273 2.56 15.55 -1.01
C SER A 273 3.59 14.58 -0.44
N GLN A 274 3.58 14.37 0.86
CA GLN A 274 4.44 13.36 1.51
C GLN A 274 3.78 11.97 1.61
N VAL A 275 2.51 11.84 1.23
CA VAL A 275 1.79 10.58 1.37
C VAL A 275 2.03 9.71 0.13
N SER A 276 2.88 8.68 0.27
CA SER A 276 3.33 7.80 -0.83
C SER A 276 2.33 6.73 -1.22
N ASP A 277 1.30 6.52 -0.39
CA ASP A 277 0.51 5.29 -0.45
C ASP A 277 -1.00 5.53 -0.63
N ILE A 278 -1.45 6.78 -0.83
CA ILE A 278 -2.89 7.07 -0.83
C ILE A 278 -3.29 7.94 -2.03
N GLU A 279 -4.02 7.34 -2.97
CA GLU A 279 -4.54 7.99 -4.16
C GLU A 279 -5.92 8.57 -3.89
N PHE A 280 -6.07 9.89 -3.90
CA PHE A 280 -7.37 10.56 -3.72
C PHE A 280 -7.88 11.26 -4.98
N LEU A 281 -9.07 10.92 -5.46
CA LEU A 281 -9.81 11.77 -6.40
C LEU A 281 -10.97 12.42 -5.66
N LEU A 282 -10.96 13.76 -5.55
CA LEU A 282 -11.87 14.47 -4.66
C LEU A 282 -12.97 15.17 -5.43
N THR A 283 -14.20 14.72 -5.25
CA THR A 283 -15.40 15.46 -5.65
C THR A 283 -16.20 15.83 -4.41
N ARG A 284 -17.14 16.77 -4.52
CA ARG A 284 -18.11 17.05 -3.45
C ARG A 284 -18.94 15.83 -3.05
N THR A 285 -18.96 14.79 -3.89
CA THR A 285 -19.83 13.62 -3.73
C THR A 285 -19.11 12.26 -3.86
N ALA A 286 -17.80 12.22 -4.12
CA ALA A 286 -17.05 10.99 -4.29
C ALA A 286 -15.55 11.15 -3.97
N VAL A 287 -14.95 10.10 -3.41
CA VAL A 287 -13.55 9.98 -3.01
C VAL A 287 -13.01 8.59 -3.40
N LEU A 288 -12.14 8.48 -4.41
CA LEU A 288 -11.45 7.21 -4.70
C LEU A 288 -10.18 7.14 -3.85
N LEU A 289 -9.85 5.96 -3.35
CA LEU A 289 -8.78 5.66 -2.41
C LEU A 289 -8.01 4.40 -2.84
N ALA A 290 -7.01 4.56 -3.69
CA ALA A 290 -6.18 3.46 -4.14
C ALA A 290 -4.82 3.42 -3.41
N PHE A 291 -4.37 2.22 -3.07
CA PHE A 291 -3.08 1.99 -2.44
C PHE A 291 -2.13 1.32 -3.45
N PRO A 292 -1.03 1.97 -3.85
CA PRO A 292 0.00 1.29 -4.62
C PRO A 292 0.75 0.29 -3.73
N GLN A 293 1.11 -0.86 -4.30
CA GLN A 293 2.12 -1.75 -3.72
C GLN A 293 3.42 -1.54 -4.50
N ILE A 294 4.55 -1.34 -3.81
CA ILE A 294 5.88 -1.38 -4.44
C ILE A 294 6.12 -2.80 -4.98
N PRO A 295 6.18 -3.03 -6.31
CA PRO A 295 6.53 -4.33 -6.86
C PRO A 295 8.04 -4.50 -6.73
N LYS A 296 8.46 -5.53 -5.99
CA LYS A 296 9.90 -5.76 -5.75
C LYS A 296 10.62 -6.44 -6.94
N LYS A 297 9.94 -6.99 -7.95
CA LYS A 297 10.53 -7.38 -9.26
C LYS A 297 9.51 -7.87 -10.31
N ALA A 298 9.97 -7.87 -11.57
CA ALA A 298 9.18 -7.95 -12.79
C ALA A 298 8.47 -9.30 -13.04
N GLY A 299 7.20 -9.21 -13.46
CA GLY A 299 6.45 -10.32 -14.06
C GLY A 299 5.04 -10.54 -13.53
N SER A 300 4.68 -9.98 -12.37
CA SER A 300 3.31 -10.11 -11.84
C SER A 300 2.46 -8.90 -12.23
N HIS A 301 1.35 -9.17 -12.95
CA HIS A 301 0.19 -8.29 -12.91
C HIS A 301 -0.40 -8.39 -11.50
N ALA A 302 -0.05 -7.44 -10.64
CA ALA A 302 -0.56 -7.36 -9.28
C ALA A 302 -2.05 -6.98 -9.30
N GLY A 303 -2.85 -7.71 -8.52
CA GLY A 303 -4.16 -7.24 -8.09
C GLY A 303 -3.95 -6.05 -7.16
N GLU A 304 -4.24 -4.85 -7.67
CA GLU A 304 -4.43 -3.65 -6.85
C GLU A 304 -5.72 -3.82 -6.06
N ILE A 305 -5.66 -3.64 -4.74
CA ILE A 305 -6.87 -3.37 -3.97
C ILE A 305 -6.99 -1.86 -3.87
N SER A 306 -7.90 -1.32 -4.67
CA SER A 306 -8.31 0.07 -4.60
C SER A 306 -9.67 0.13 -3.90
N PHE A 307 -9.81 0.98 -2.90
CA PHE A 307 -11.11 1.26 -2.27
C PHE A 307 -11.71 2.50 -2.92
N GLY A 308 -12.93 2.40 -3.44
CA GLY A 308 -13.73 3.58 -3.76
C GLY A 308 -14.57 3.98 -2.56
N ILE A 309 -14.41 5.19 -2.06
CA ILE A 309 -15.33 5.83 -1.10
C ILE A 309 -16.26 6.78 -1.87
N TYR A 310 -17.43 6.28 -2.27
CA TYR A 310 -18.42 7.15 -2.85
C TYR A 310 -19.26 7.84 -1.75
N CYS A 311 -19.07 9.15 -1.54
CA CYS A 311 -19.70 9.87 -0.44
C CYS A 311 -20.62 11.00 -0.92
N LYS A 312 -21.93 10.75 -0.99
CA LYS A 312 -22.94 11.79 -1.30
C LYS A 312 -23.12 12.88 -0.21
N ASN A 313 -22.24 12.95 0.78
CA ASN A 313 -22.34 13.93 1.87
C ASN A 313 -21.38 15.09 1.60
N ASP A 314 -21.93 16.20 1.13
CA ASP A 314 -21.20 17.44 0.82
C ASP A 314 -20.32 17.91 1.97
N ASP A 315 -20.73 17.72 3.23
CA ASP A 315 -19.95 18.19 4.38
C ASP A 315 -18.71 17.32 4.64
N PHE A 316 -18.78 16.03 4.35
CA PHE A 316 -17.61 15.16 4.44
C PHE A 316 -16.60 15.49 3.33
N SER A 317 -17.07 15.67 2.09
CA SER A 317 -16.18 16.07 1.01
C SER A 317 -15.55 17.45 1.24
N LYS A 318 -16.28 18.41 1.83
CA LYS A 318 -15.70 19.68 2.28
C LYS A 318 -14.61 19.47 3.34
N ASN A 319 -14.86 18.65 4.36
CA ASN A 319 -13.89 18.35 5.40
C ASN A 319 -12.65 17.65 4.85
N LEU A 320 -12.81 16.75 3.88
CA LEU A 320 -11.70 16.03 3.27
C LEU A 320 -10.88 16.92 2.30
N ILE A 321 -11.53 17.85 1.59
CA ILE A 321 -10.85 18.93 0.85
C ILE A 321 -10.07 19.84 1.82
N GLN A 322 -10.64 20.14 2.98
CA GLN A 322 -9.95 20.90 4.02
C GLN A 322 -8.75 20.13 4.56
N TRP A 323 -8.89 18.84 4.85
CA TRP A 323 -7.77 17.99 5.26
C TRP A 323 -6.71 17.87 4.19
N TYR A 324 -7.10 17.77 2.92
CA TYR A 324 -6.16 17.76 1.82
C TYR A 324 -5.28 19.01 1.81
N ARG A 325 -5.89 20.19 2.04
CA ARG A 325 -5.15 21.46 2.14
C ARG A 325 -4.26 21.55 3.38
N THR A 326 -4.62 20.88 4.48
CA THR A 326 -3.92 21.00 5.78
C THR A 326 -2.87 19.92 6.01
N PHE A 327 -3.11 18.69 5.56
CA PHE A 327 -2.33 17.51 5.91
C PHE A 327 -1.69 16.81 4.71
N LEU A 328 -2.33 16.81 3.54
CA LEU A 328 -1.85 16.04 2.38
C LEU A 328 -0.94 16.86 1.47
N VAL A 329 -1.16 18.17 1.37
CA VAL A 329 -0.24 19.11 0.73
C VAL A 329 0.81 19.51 1.74
N ASP A 330 2.09 19.32 1.39
CA ASP A 330 3.17 19.83 2.23
C ASP A 330 3.11 21.36 2.26
N SER A 331 2.61 21.88 3.38
CA SER A 331 2.45 23.32 3.59
C SER A 331 3.77 24.09 3.52
N ARG A 332 4.92 23.42 3.65
CA ARG A 332 6.26 24.03 3.53
C ARG A 332 6.55 24.44 2.09
N PHE A 333 6.15 23.64 1.10
CA PHE A 333 6.54 23.84 -0.31
C PHE A 333 5.49 24.60 -1.13
N GLY A 334 4.28 24.79 -0.59
CA GLY A 334 3.24 25.58 -1.25
C GLY A 334 2.89 25.04 -2.65
N TRP A 335 2.39 25.93 -3.52
CA TRP A 335 2.13 25.62 -4.93
C TRP A 335 3.43 25.79 -5.74
N ILE A 336 3.83 24.75 -6.46
CA ILE A 336 4.95 24.75 -7.41
C ILE A 336 4.53 25.45 -8.71
N ARG A 337 5.12 26.60 -9.00
CA ARG A 337 4.79 27.50 -10.11
C ARG A 337 5.76 27.41 -11.28
N THR A 338 6.99 26.95 -11.04
CA THR A 338 8.03 26.88 -12.08
C THR A 338 8.75 25.53 -12.09
N GLU A 339 9.35 25.17 -13.23
CA GLU A 339 10.20 23.96 -13.32
C GLU A 339 11.43 24.07 -12.40
N SER A 340 11.91 25.29 -12.10
CA SER A 340 13.00 25.52 -11.16
C SER A 340 12.58 25.23 -9.72
N GLU A 341 11.39 25.68 -9.30
CA GLU A 341 10.81 25.34 -8.00
C GLU A 341 10.60 23.82 -7.88
N LEU A 342 10.10 23.18 -8.94
CA LEU A 342 9.95 21.72 -9.00
C LEU A 342 11.29 21.00 -8.77
N ASN A 343 12.34 21.41 -9.47
CA ASN A 343 13.67 20.80 -9.31
C ASN A 343 14.24 21.04 -7.92
N THR A 344 13.99 22.20 -7.31
CA THR A 344 14.43 22.49 -5.93
C THR A 344 13.76 21.52 -4.95
N VAL A 345 12.44 21.37 -5.03
CA VAL A 345 11.69 20.42 -4.18
C VAL A 345 12.18 18.99 -4.38
N ILE A 346 12.46 18.57 -5.62
CA ILE A 346 12.99 17.22 -5.89
C ILE A 346 14.37 17.04 -5.25
N SER A 347 15.28 18.00 -5.42
CA SER A 347 16.63 17.93 -4.83
C SER A 347 16.58 17.88 -3.31
N GLU A 348 15.74 18.72 -2.67
CA GLU A 348 15.58 18.73 -1.21
C GLU A 348 15.05 17.39 -0.69
N LEU A 349 14.08 16.77 -1.38
CA LEU A 349 13.57 15.44 -1.03
C LEU A 349 14.63 14.33 -1.21
N GLU A 350 15.46 14.43 -2.26
CA GLU A 350 16.57 13.51 -2.48
C GLU A 350 17.66 13.66 -1.40
N GLU A 351 17.91 14.88 -0.94
CA GLU A 351 18.81 15.17 0.19
C GLU A 351 18.26 14.68 1.53
N GLU A 352 16.97 14.91 1.83
CA GLU A 352 16.29 14.38 3.03
C GLU A 352 16.40 12.84 3.06
N GLN A 353 16.10 12.16 1.96
CA GLN A 353 16.26 10.69 1.87
C GLN A 353 17.70 10.21 2.07
N PHE A 354 18.69 11.03 1.68
CA PHE A 354 20.10 10.69 1.85
C PHE A 354 20.57 10.89 3.30
N GLN A 355 20.09 11.96 3.95
CA GLN A 355 20.36 12.26 5.36
C GLN A 355 19.72 11.23 6.29
N ASP A 356 18.45 10.87 6.06
CA ASP A 356 17.77 9.82 6.83
C ASP A 356 18.52 8.49 6.75
N ARG A 357 19.00 8.12 5.56
CA ARG A 357 19.83 6.92 5.37
C ARG A 357 21.17 7.02 6.08
N ALA A 358 21.78 8.19 6.13
CA ALA A 358 23.05 8.41 6.82
C ALA A 358 22.87 8.34 8.35
N GLU A 359 21.80 8.92 8.89
CA GLU A 359 21.46 8.85 10.31
C GLU A 359 21.10 7.42 10.74
N ASP A 360 20.37 6.67 9.92
CA ASP A 360 20.08 5.26 10.18
C ASP A 360 21.38 4.43 10.22
N LEU A 361 22.33 4.71 9.32
CA LEU A 361 23.65 4.06 9.29
C LEU A 361 24.55 4.46 10.47
N GLU A 362 24.35 5.64 11.05
CA GLU A 362 25.05 6.08 12.27
C GLU A 362 24.40 5.53 13.54
N ARG A 363 23.07 5.33 13.58
CA ARG A 363 22.37 4.66 14.69
C ARG A 363 22.56 3.14 14.70
N GLU A 364 22.95 2.56 13.58
CA GLU A 364 23.33 1.14 13.46
C GLU A 364 24.82 0.87 13.81
N LYS A 365 25.61 1.91 14.11
CA LYS A 365 26.97 1.80 14.66
C LYS A 365 26.97 2.02 16.17
#